data_AF-A0A1F5VPA3-F1
#
_entry.id   AF-A0A1F5VPA3-F1
#
_cell.length_a   1.000
_cell.length_b   1.000
_cell.length_c   1.000
_cell.angle_alpha   90.00
_cell.angle_beta   90.00
_cell.angle_gamma   90.00
#
_symmetry.space_group_name_H-M   'P 1'
#
loop_
_entity.id
_entity.type
_entity.pdbx_description
1 polymer ?
#
loop_
_entity_poly.entity_id
_entity_poly.type
_entity_poly.pdbx_seq_one_letter_code
_entity_poly.pdbx_strand_id
1 'polypeptide(L)'
;MAGVLLLCGGTACFIASQENPSHSGLAGEQYNCNICHAGHGVSATPMLNQKFIDLCYYCHSSDNHPPALKTKKPMDRSHFNRGVSVRNSLTIANAPLPDIRFAFSKRFRHPIETESFHQFNEFLLEIPNLPRHSSCLDCHNPHLASKEKSYAGVVGFDLNGYIVMDSPKESFVCYKCHSEYGNKPLQQKDILSLFQIINPSFHPVENQGKNSFVPSLLFPYDTTSIITCSDCHNNDEASPRGPHGSIYPFILEKNYTPANGIFENERTYAMCYKCHSRISILNNESFPEHHRHIVGNKISCISCHDAHGS
;
A
#
# COMPACT_ATOMS: atom_id res chain seq x y z
N MET A 1 22.33 -8.70 17.36
CA MET A 1 23.53 -9.54 17.58
C MET A 1 23.16 -10.66 18.55
N ALA A 2 23.11 -11.90 18.06
CA ALA A 2 23.30 -13.15 18.82
C ALA A 2 23.05 -14.31 17.82
N GLY A 3 24.10 -14.73 17.10
CA GLY A 3 24.07 -15.90 16.23
C GLY A 3 24.58 -17.11 17.00
N VAL A 4 23.82 -18.21 16.97
CA VAL A 4 24.28 -19.51 17.46
C VAL A 4 25.24 -20.09 16.42
N LEU A 5 26.50 -20.28 16.83
CA LEU A 5 27.55 -20.92 16.02
C LEU A 5 27.42 -22.44 16.14
N LEU A 6 27.10 -23.13 15.04
CA LEU A 6 27.30 -24.57 14.90
C LEU A 6 28.44 -24.79 13.91
N LEU A 7 29.57 -25.26 14.42
CA LEU A 7 30.77 -25.59 13.66
C LEU A 7 30.59 -26.95 12.98
N CYS A 8 30.36 -26.94 11.66
CA CYS A 8 30.69 -28.08 10.79
C CYS A 8 31.66 -27.61 9.70
N GLY A 9 32.70 -28.41 9.48
CA GLY A 9 33.88 -28.02 8.73
C GLY A 9 33.63 -27.64 7.27
N GLY A 10 34.40 -26.65 6.82
CA GLY A 10 35.03 -26.72 5.51
C GLY A 10 34.23 -26.27 4.29
N THR A 11 33.26 -25.36 4.39
CA THR A 11 32.96 -24.37 3.33
C THR A 11 32.07 -23.29 3.96
N ALA A 12 32.49 -22.04 3.96
CA ALA A 12 31.61 -20.94 4.37
C ALA A 12 30.54 -20.75 3.30
N CYS A 13 29.45 -21.51 3.40
CA CYS A 13 28.24 -21.22 2.66
C CYS A 13 27.54 -20.06 3.38
N PHE A 14 27.60 -18.87 2.81
CA PHE A 14 26.70 -17.79 3.19
C PHE A 14 25.28 -18.29 2.90
N ILE A 15 24.55 -18.72 3.94
CA ILE A 15 23.10 -18.83 3.86
C ILE A 15 22.58 -17.40 3.84
N ALA A 16 22.49 -16.81 2.64
CA ALA A 16 21.58 -15.71 2.42
C ALA A 16 20.20 -16.20 2.87
N SER A 17 19.56 -15.50 3.80
CA SER A 17 18.17 -15.79 4.16
C SER A 17 17.36 -15.78 2.87
N GLN A 18 16.86 -16.95 2.45
CA GLN A 18 15.89 -17.07 1.37
C GLN A 18 14.59 -16.42 1.83
N GLU A 19 14.54 -15.10 1.74
CA GLU A 19 13.28 -14.38 1.68
C GLU A 19 12.70 -14.73 0.32
N ASN A 20 11.74 -15.65 0.32
CA ASN A 20 11.07 -16.07 -0.90
C ASN A 20 10.14 -14.94 -1.38
N PRO A 21 10.43 -14.27 -2.50
CA PRO A 21 9.53 -13.27 -3.05
C PRO A 21 8.17 -13.89 -3.39
N SER A 22 7.12 -13.08 -3.23
CA SER A 22 5.71 -13.49 -3.36
C SER A 22 5.36 -14.08 -4.72
N HIS A 23 6.02 -13.67 -5.81
CA HIS A 23 5.74 -14.16 -7.16
C HIS A 23 6.92 -14.88 -7.84
N SER A 24 8.17 -14.68 -7.39
CA SER A 24 9.39 -15.33 -7.94
C SER A 24 9.99 -16.39 -7.00
N GLY A 25 9.44 -16.56 -5.80
CA GLY A 25 10.00 -17.36 -4.71
C GLY A 25 9.16 -18.55 -4.26
N LEU A 26 8.19 -19.02 -5.06
CA LEU A 26 7.62 -20.34 -4.85
C LEU A 26 8.65 -21.39 -5.29
N ALA A 27 9.67 -21.57 -4.44
CA ALA A 27 10.68 -22.61 -4.50
C ALA A 27 9.98 -23.96 -4.40
N GLY A 28 9.63 -24.52 -5.56
CA GLY A 28 8.93 -25.80 -5.68
C GLY A 28 7.69 -25.68 -6.58
N GLU A 29 7.89 -25.92 -7.86
CA GLU A 29 6.90 -26.42 -8.84
C GLU A 29 5.67 -25.55 -9.22
N GLN A 30 5.33 -24.46 -8.53
CA GLN A 30 4.01 -23.83 -8.77
C GLN A 30 3.97 -22.67 -9.77
N TYR A 31 5.02 -21.87 -9.93
CA TYR A 31 5.02 -20.75 -10.89
C TYR A 31 6.36 -20.63 -11.63
N ASN A 32 6.32 -20.71 -12.96
CA ASN A 32 7.50 -20.52 -13.81
C ASN A 32 7.54 -19.09 -14.38
N CYS A 33 8.72 -18.61 -14.78
CA CYS A 33 8.86 -17.27 -15.37
C CYS A 33 7.96 -17.05 -16.58
N ASN A 34 7.57 -18.12 -17.30
CA ASN A 34 6.74 -18.06 -18.50
C ASN A 34 5.26 -17.74 -18.20
N ILE A 35 4.84 -17.74 -16.93
CA ILE A 35 3.50 -17.26 -16.53
C ILE A 35 3.38 -15.76 -16.74
N CYS A 36 4.46 -15.02 -16.48
CA CYS A 36 4.52 -13.57 -16.69
C CYS A 36 5.19 -13.21 -18.02
N HIS A 37 6.21 -13.97 -18.43
CA HIS A 37 7.07 -13.62 -19.55
C HIS A 37 6.82 -14.42 -20.83
N ALA A 38 7.02 -13.80 -21.99
CA ALA A 38 6.82 -14.41 -23.31
C ALA A 38 8.09 -15.02 -23.97
N GLY A 39 9.19 -15.20 -23.23
CA GLY A 39 10.47 -15.76 -23.73
C GLY A 39 11.65 -14.79 -23.61
N HIS A 40 12.85 -15.15 -24.10
CA HIS A 40 14.08 -14.33 -24.02
C HIS A 40 13.96 -13.10 -24.93
N GLY A 41 13.42 -12.01 -24.38
CA GLY A 41 13.16 -10.76 -25.08
C GLY A 41 14.43 -10.04 -25.52
N VAL A 42 14.25 -9.04 -26.38
CA VAL A 42 15.31 -8.13 -26.81
C VAL A 42 15.63 -7.18 -25.65
N SER A 43 16.89 -6.80 -25.51
CA SER A 43 17.32 -5.81 -24.50
C SER A 43 16.42 -4.56 -24.55
N ALA A 44 16.00 -4.09 -23.37
CA ALA A 44 15.11 -2.92 -23.19
C ALA A 44 13.68 -3.04 -23.76
N THR A 45 13.13 -4.25 -23.90
CA THR A 45 11.70 -4.46 -24.21
C THR A 45 10.96 -5.15 -23.05
N PRO A 46 9.70 -4.76 -22.75
CA PRO A 46 8.90 -5.47 -21.75
C PRO A 46 8.75 -6.92 -22.16
N MET A 47 9.28 -7.83 -21.34
CA MET A 47 9.24 -9.26 -21.59
C MET A 47 7.89 -9.89 -21.22
N LEU A 48 6.90 -9.09 -20.82
CA LEU A 48 5.60 -9.55 -20.35
C LEU A 48 4.77 -10.10 -21.52
N ASN A 49 3.97 -11.12 -21.24
CA ASN A 49 3.07 -11.72 -22.23
C ASN A 49 1.80 -10.89 -22.52
N GLN A 50 1.53 -9.87 -21.69
CA GLN A 50 0.46 -8.89 -21.86
C GLN A 50 0.80 -7.58 -21.14
N LYS A 51 -0.09 -6.58 -21.19
CA LYS A 51 0.07 -5.35 -20.40
C LYS A 51 0.13 -5.69 -18.90
N PHE A 52 0.91 -4.92 -18.13
CA PHE A 52 1.17 -5.27 -16.74
C PHE A 52 -0.11 -5.24 -15.90
N ILE A 53 -0.95 -4.20 -16.02
CA ILE A 53 -2.25 -4.16 -15.32
C ILE A 53 -3.14 -5.38 -15.63
N ASP A 54 -3.16 -5.81 -16.90
CA ASP A 54 -3.94 -6.98 -17.31
C ASP A 54 -3.37 -8.27 -16.69
N LEU A 55 -2.05 -8.37 -16.56
CA LEU A 55 -1.37 -9.49 -15.89
C LEU A 55 -1.71 -9.55 -14.39
N CYS A 56 -1.70 -8.41 -13.70
CA CYS A 56 -2.09 -8.34 -12.30
C CYS A 56 -3.56 -8.76 -12.13
N TYR A 57 -4.48 -8.22 -12.94
CA TYR A 57 -5.89 -8.58 -12.86
C TYR A 57 -6.17 -10.04 -13.21
N TYR A 58 -5.42 -10.64 -14.14
CA TYR A 58 -5.58 -12.06 -14.47
C TYR A 58 -5.41 -12.99 -13.25
N CYS A 59 -4.52 -12.61 -12.31
CA CYS A 59 -4.27 -13.37 -11.08
C CYS A 59 -5.05 -12.85 -9.86
N HIS A 60 -5.38 -11.56 -9.80
CA HIS A 60 -5.95 -10.88 -8.62
C HIS A 60 -7.36 -10.31 -8.87
N SER A 61 -8.19 -10.93 -9.71
CA SER A 61 -9.60 -10.57 -9.83
C SER A 61 -10.50 -11.78 -9.66
N SER A 62 -11.73 -11.55 -9.18
CA SER A 62 -12.73 -12.62 -8.99
C SER A 62 -13.48 -12.98 -10.28
N ASP A 63 -13.33 -12.16 -11.33
CA ASP A 63 -13.83 -12.45 -12.66
C ASP A 63 -13.15 -13.73 -13.17
N ASN A 64 -13.93 -14.82 -13.30
CA ASN A 64 -13.53 -16.09 -13.90
C ASN A 64 -12.43 -15.90 -14.95
N HIS A 65 -11.23 -16.44 -14.67
CA HIS A 65 -10.09 -16.39 -15.59
C HIS A 65 -10.59 -16.51 -17.04
N PRO A 66 -10.45 -15.49 -17.91
CA PRO A 66 -10.73 -15.71 -19.32
C PRO A 66 -9.89 -16.91 -19.75
N PRO A 67 -10.45 -17.85 -20.54
CA PRO A 67 -9.76 -19.08 -20.88
C PRO A 67 -8.39 -18.70 -21.43
N ALA A 68 -7.35 -19.27 -20.82
CA ALA A 68 -5.95 -19.10 -21.14
C ALA A 68 -5.78 -18.61 -22.57
N LEU A 69 -5.14 -17.44 -22.74
CA LEU A 69 -4.71 -16.88 -24.01
C LEU A 69 -4.61 -17.99 -25.05
N LYS A 70 -5.59 -18.07 -25.96
CA LYS A 70 -5.49 -18.88 -27.16
C LYS A 70 -4.32 -18.30 -27.93
N THR A 71 -3.12 -18.81 -27.67
CA THR A 71 -1.92 -18.49 -28.41
C THR A 71 -2.22 -18.76 -29.87
N LYS A 72 -2.35 -17.69 -30.66
CA LYS A 72 -2.36 -17.80 -32.12
C LYS A 72 -0.93 -18.11 -32.56
N LYS A 73 -0.50 -19.36 -32.35
CA LYS A 73 0.48 -20.13 -33.15
C LYS A 73 0.64 -21.52 -32.52
N PRO A 74 0.60 -22.61 -33.32
CA PRO A 74 0.66 -23.96 -32.82
C PRO A 74 2.10 -24.25 -32.38
N MET A 75 2.34 -24.20 -31.08
CA MET A 75 3.54 -24.79 -30.48
C MET A 75 3.22 -26.24 -30.16
N ASP A 76 4.10 -27.12 -30.61
CA ASP A 76 4.01 -28.58 -30.63
C ASP A 76 3.24 -29.20 -29.44
N ARG A 77 2.25 -30.02 -29.79
CA ARG A 77 1.30 -30.71 -28.89
C ARG A 77 1.93 -31.83 -28.07
N SER A 78 3.25 -32.03 -28.13
CA SER A 78 3.96 -33.13 -27.45
C SER A 78 4.24 -32.87 -25.96
N HIS A 79 4.10 -31.63 -25.44
CA HIS A 79 4.45 -31.31 -24.04
C HIS A 79 3.28 -30.87 -23.14
N PHE A 80 2.06 -30.72 -23.67
CA PHE A 80 0.90 -30.24 -22.90
C PHE A 80 -0.01 -31.35 -22.35
N ASN A 81 0.59 -32.48 -21.94
CA ASN A 81 -0.13 -33.54 -21.20
C ASN A 81 0.20 -33.57 -19.69
N ARG A 82 0.96 -32.59 -19.19
CA ARG A 82 0.87 -32.20 -17.78
C ARG A 82 0.02 -30.95 -17.71
N GLY A 83 -1.29 -31.16 -17.65
CA GLY A 83 -2.20 -30.09 -17.28
C GLY A 83 -1.74 -29.50 -15.96
N VAL A 84 -1.16 -28.31 -16.02
CA VAL A 84 -1.35 -27.32 -14.95
C VAL A 84 -2.80 -26.88 -15.09
N SER A 85 -3.69 -27.81 -14.71
CA SER A 85 -4.89 -27.41 -14.03
C SER A 85 -4.39 -26.54 -12.89
N VAL A 86 -4.81 -25.29 -12.85
CA VAL A 86 -4.85 -24.53 -11.61
C VAL A 86 -5.89 -25.26 -10.72
N ARG A 87 -5.54 -26.48 -10.31
CA ARG A 87 -6.28 -27.30 -9.38
C ARG A 87 -5.98 -26.65 -8.06
N ASN A 88 -6.99 -25.96 -7.52
CA ASN A 88 -7.37 -26.00 -6.12
C ASN A 88 -6.61 -27.10 -5.36
N SER A 89 -5.44 -26.78 -4.84
CA SER A 89 -4.65 -27.66 -3.97
C SER A 89 -3.57 -26.84 -3.27
N LEU A 90 -3.95 -25.74 -2.64
CA LEU A 90 -3.50 -25.49 -1.28
C LEU A 90 -4.75 -25.41 -0.40
N THR A 91 -4.87 -26.42 0.46
CA THR A 91 -5.74 -26.47 1.63
C THR A 91 -5.34 -25.41 2.66
N ILE A 92 -5.50 -24.14 2.29
CA ILE A 92 -5.59 -23.02 3.22
C ILE A 92 -6.90 -22.33 2.85
N ALA A 93 -7.95 -22.65 3.61
CA ALA A 93 -9.30 -22.09 3.65
C ALA A 93 -9.76 -21.30 2.41
N ASN A 94 -10.84 -21.76 1.76
CA ASN A 94 -11.83 -21.11 0.87
C ASN A 94 -11.96 -19.56 0.84
N ALA A 95 -10.89 -18.80 0.93
CA ALA A 95 -10.87 -17.36 0.81
C ALA A 95 -10.71 -17.07 -0.69
N PRO A 96 -11.67 -16.37 -1.32
CA PRO A 96 -11.49 -15.91 -2.69
C PRO A 96 -10.20 -15.09 -2.76
N LEU A 97 -9.46 -15.25 -3.85
CA LEU A 97 -8.29 -14.40 -4.13
C LEU A 97 -8.71 -12.93 -3.99
N PRO A 98 -7.88 -12.07 -3.37
CA PRO A 98 -8.23 -10.66 -3.21
C PRO A 98 -8.55 -10.02 -4.56
N ASP A 99 -9.76 -9.51 -4.72
CA ASP A 99 -10.19 -8.87 -5.97
C ASP A 99 -9.74 -7.41 -6.02
N ILE A 100 -8.54 -7.20 -6.56
CA ILE A 100 -7.98 -5.85 -6.71
C ILE A 100 -8.70 -5.07 -7.81
N ARG A 101 -9.28 -5.75 -8.82
CA ARG A 101 -10.06 -5.08 -9.87
C ARG A 101 -11.31 -4.43 -9.27
N PHE A 102 -12.00 -5.13 -8.37
CA PHE A 102 -13.13 -4.56 -7.64
C PHE A 102 -12.72 -3.33 -6.83
N ALA A 103 -11.60 -3.39 -6.10
CA ALA A 103 -11.11 -2.25 -5.31
C ALA A 103 -10.83 -1.02 -6.20
N PHE A 104 -10.16 -1.22 -7.35
CA PHE A 104 -9.91 -0.17 -8.34
C PHE A 104 -11.14 0.22 -9.19
N SER A 105 -12.30 -0.42 -9.02
CA SER A 105 -13.55 0.05 -9.65
C SER A 105 -14.23 1.15 -8.84
N LYS A 106 -13.82 1.34 -7.57
CA LYS A 106 -14.43 2.29 -6.64
C LYS A 106 -14.18 3.75 -7.05
N ARG A 107 -15.03 4.64 -6.54
CA ARG A 107 -15.03 6.07 -6.87
C ARG A 107 -13.73 6.76 -6.48
N PHE A 108 -13.24 6.52 -5.26
CA PHE A 108 -12.00 7.10 -4.78
C PHE A 108 -10.92 6.04 -4.84
N ARG A 109 -9.89 6.24 -5.66
CA ARG A 109 -8.85 5.25 -5.94
C ARG A 109 -7.60 5.91 -6.47
N HIS A 110 -6.48 5.19 -6.44
CA HIS A 110 -5.33 5.59 -7.24
C HIS A 110 -5.59 5.30 -8.73
N PRO A 111 -5.23 6.23 -9.64
CA PRO A 111 -5.57 6.13 -11.05
C PRO A 111 -4.58 5.23 -11.81
N ILE A 112 -4.57 3.93 -11.54
CA ILE A 112 -3.61 2.99 -12.15
C ILE A 112 -3.84 2.76 -13.66
N GLU A 113 -4.99 3.17 -14.18
CA GLU A 113 -5.30 3.19 -15.61
C GLU A 113 -4.38 4.13 -16.43
N THR A 114 -3.59 4.95 -15.74
CA THR A 114 -2.64 5.90 -16.32
C THR A 114 -1.28 5.27 -16.64
N GLU A 115 -1.11 3.94 -16.46
CA GLU A 115 0.13 3.19 -16.72
C GLU A 115 0.74 3.49 -18.10
N SER A 116 -0.09 3.77 -19.11
CA SER A 116 0.37 4.09 -20.47
C SER A 116 1.24 5.35 -20.57
N PHE A 117 1.28 6.18 -19.52
CA PHE A 117 2.18 7.34 -19.47
C PHE A 117 3.59 7.00 -18.97
N HIS A 118 3.81 5.80 -18.39
CA HIS A 118 5.13 5.38 -17.96
C HIS A 118 6.09 5.19 -19.13
N GLN A 119 7.33 5.64 -18.96
CA GLN A 119 8.44 5.32 -19.87
C GLN A 119 9.45 4.38 -19.21
N PHE A 120 10.06 3.49 -19.98
CA PHE A 120 10.96 2.43 -19.46
C PHE A 120 12.12 2.95 -18.60
N ASN A 121 12.56 4.19 -18.84
CA ASN A 121 13.66 4.85 -18.14
C ASN A 121 13.22 6.18 -17.51
N GLU A 122 11.94 6.34 -17.24
CA GLU A 122 11.49 7.56 -16.59
C GLU A 122 12.12 7.69 -15.20
N PHE A 123 12.43 8.93 -14.85
CA PHE A 123 12.88 9.29 -13.54
C PHE A 123 12.00 10.44 -13.07
N LEU A 124 11.44 10.30 -11.87
CA LEU A 124 10.39 11.17 -11.35
C LEU A 124 10.77 12.66 -11.25
N LEU A 125 12.06 12.97 -11.37
CA LEU A 125 12.60 14.27 -11.02
C LEU A 125 12.55 15.31 -12.15
N GLU A 126 12.15 14.98 -13.39
CA GLU A 126 12.59 15.82 -14.52
C GLU A 126 11.55 16.42 -15.47
N ILE A 127 10.24 16.32 -15.26
CA ILE A 127 9.31 16.93 -16.23
C ILE A 127 8.13 17.67 -15.58
N PRO A 128 8.29 18.99 -15.32
CA PRO A 128 7.18 19.88 -15.02
C PRO A 128 6.08 19.76 -16.08
N ASN A 129 4.82 19.77 -15.66
CA ASN A 129 3.62 19.72 -16.53
C ASN A 129 3.31 18.39 -17.25
N LEU A 130 3.97 17.26 -16.94
CA LEU A 130 3.44 15.97 -17.38
C LEU A 130 2.17 15.58 -16.60
N PRO A 131 1.30 14.73 -17.16
CA PRO A 131 0.26 14.08 -16.38
C PRO A 131 0.87 13.23 -15.26
N ARG A 132 0.41 13.44 -14.02
CA ARG A 132 0.67 12.51 -12.92
C ARG A 132 0.06 11.17 -13.28
N HIS A 133 0.81 10.12 -13.05
CA HIS A 133 0.38 8.77 -13.34
C HIS A 133 0.87 7.82 -12.26
N SER A 134 0.23 6.66 -12.20
CA SER A 134 0.56 5.58 -11.29
C SER A 134 0.30 4.24 -11.98
N SER A 135 1.02 3.21 -11.58
CA SER A 135 0.80 1.81 -11.95
C SER A 135 1.01 0.92 -10.73
N CYS A 136 0.74 -0.38 -10.87
CA CYS A 136 1.02 -1.32 -9.79
C CYS A 136 2.53 -1.45 -9.50
N LEU A 137 3.42 -1.16 -10.48
CA LEU A 137 4.88 -1.20 -10.27
C LEU A 137 5.43 -0.03 -9.46
N ASP A 138 4.66 1.05 -9.33
CA ASP A 138 5.09 2.18 -8.50
C ASP A 138 5.08 1.86 -7.01
N CYS A 139 4.28 0.88 -6.61
CA CYS A 139 4.11 0.47 -5.22
C CYS A 139 4.54 -0.97 -4.95
N HIS A 140 4.60 -1.83 -5.97
CA HIS A 140 4.93 -3.24 -5.84
C HIS A 140 6.05 -3.66 -6.78
N ASN A 141 6.98 -4.44 -6.26
CA ASN A 141 7.96 -5.14 -7.08
C ASN A 141 7.58 -6.64 -7.16
N PRO A 142 7.12 -7.15 -8.31
CA PRO A 142 6.71 -8.55 -8.42
C PRO A 142 7.87 -9.54 -8.23
N HIS A 143 9.12 -9.12 -8.41
CA HIS A 143 10.27 -10.01 -8.27
C HIS A 143 10.86 -10.05 -6.86
N LEU A 144 10.60 -9.04 -6.04
CA LEU A 144 11.29 -8.85 -4.76
C LEU A 144 10.33 -8.75 -3.57
N ALA A 145 9.11 -8.24 -3.78
CA ALA A 145 8.16 -8.08 -2.70
C ALA A 145 7.79 -9.43 -2.08
N SER A 146 7.79 -9.50 -0.76
CA SER A 146 7.34 -10.65 0.03
C SER A 146 6.30 -10.21 1.07
N LYS A 147 5.78 -11.16 1.83
CA LYS A 147 4.88 -10.84 2.95
C LYS A 147 5.60 -10.02 4.02
N GLU A 148 6.88 -10.29 4.24
CA GLU A 148 7.72 -9.65 5.24
C GLU A 148 8.30 -8.32 4.74
N LYS A 149 8.53 -8.19 3.43
CA LYS A 149 9.03 -6.97 2.79
C LYS A 149 8.17 -6.59 1.59
N SER A 150 7.01 -6.02 1.85
CA SER A 150 6.01 -5.72 0.82
C SER A 150 6.45 -4.68 -0.21
N TYR A 151 7.44 -3.84 0.15
CA TYR A 151 7.97 -2.76 -0.69
C TYR A 151 9.40 -3.02 -1.17
N ALA A 152 9.89 -4.26 -1.02
CA ALA A 152 11.25 -4.62 -1.44
C ALA A 152 11.46 -4.28 -2.92
N GLY A 153 12.54 -3.55 -3.23
CA GLY A 153 12.90 -3.13 -4.58
C GLY A 153 11.96 -2.09 -5.20
N VAL A 154 11.15 -1.41 -4.39
CA VAL A 154 10.34 -0.27 -4.82
C VAL A 154 11.08 1.02 -4.45
N VAL A 155 11.21 1.93 -5.41
CA VAL A 155 11.81 3.24 -5.18
C VAL A 155 10.87 4.12 -4.36
N GLY A 156 11.40 4.78 -3.33
CA GLY A 156 10.67 5.72 -2.49
C GLY A 156 11.54 6.90 -2.07
N PHE A 157 11.01 7.73 -1.17
CA PHE A 157 11.69 8.92 -0.64
C PHE A 157 11.71 8.85 0.88
N ASP A 158 12.85 9.14 1.51
CA ASP A 158 12.94 9.25 2.96
C ASP A 158 12.40 10.61 3.46
N LEU A 159 12.38 10.82 4.78
CA LEU A 159 11.96 12.08 5.37
C LEU A 159 12.84 13.29 5.00
N ASN A 160 14.05 13.10 4.47
CA ASN A 160 14.87 14.20 3.99
C ASN A 160 14.63 14.49 2.50
N GLY A 161 13.73 13.73 1.86
CA GLY A 161 13.48 13.81 0.42
C GLY A 161 14.56 13.13 -0.42
N TYR A 162 15.42 12.30 0.18
CA TYR A 162 16.39 11.52 -0.56
C TYR A 162 15.77 10.24 -1.13
N ILE A 163 16.18 9.88 -2.34
CA ILE A 163 15.75 8.66 -3.01
C ILE A 163 16.27 7.44 -2.28
N VAL A 164 15.38 6.48 -2.06
CA VAL A 164 15.68 5.16 -1.50
C VAL A 164 15.28 4.11 -2.53
N MET A 165 16.26 3.34 -3.02
CA MET A 165 16.05 2.36 -4.09
C MET A 165 15.31 1.09 -3.61
N ASP A 166 15.33 0.83 -2.31
CA ASP A 166 14.66 -0.29 -1.66
C ASP A 166 13.88 0.23 -0.45
N SER A 167 12.60 0.53 -0.65
CA SER A 167 11.78 1.21 0.35
C SER A 167 11.56 0.32 1.58
N PRO A 168 12.01 0.74 2.78
CA PRO A 168 11.89 -0.08 3.98
C PRO A 168 10.48 -0.11 4.58
N LYS A 169 9.60 0.83 4.19
CA LYS A 169 8.23 0.97 4.72
C LYS A 169 7.31 1.73 3.76
N GLU A 170 6.00 1.63 4.02
CA GLU A 170 4.92 2.18 3.17
C GLU A 170 5.07 3.68 2.89
N SER A 171 5.37 4.46 3.93
CA SER A 171 5.38 5.92 3.80
C SER A 171 6.38 6.43 2.77
N PHE A 172 7.51 5.73 2.59
CA PHE A 172 8.54 6.12 1.61
C PHE A 172 8.01 5.98 0.18
N VAL A 173 7.22 4.94 -0.08
CA VAL A 173 6.53 4.74 -1.35
C VAL A 173 5.46 5.80 -1.55
N CYS A 174 4.73 6.19 -0.50
CA CYS A 174 3.73 7.26 -0.60
C CYS A 174 4.37 8.62 -0.91
N TYR A 175 5.50 8.96 -0.28
CA TYR A 175 6.19 10.24 -0.50
C TYR A 175 6.73 10.40 -1.91
N LYS A 176 6.95 9.30 -2.65
CA LYS A 176 7.23 9.32 -4.10
C LYS A 176 6.29 10.24 -4.88
N CYS A 177 5.02 10.30 -4.44
CA CYS A 177 3.95 11.04 -5.08
C CYS A 177 3.35 12.12 -4.18
N HIS A 178 3.27 11.90 -2.88
CA HIS A 178 2.57 12.79 -1.96
C HIS A 178 3.47 13.86 -1.32
N SER A 179 4.70 14.03 -1.82
CA SER A 179 5.61 15.10 -1.41
C SER A 179 5.68 16.28 -2.40
N GLU A 180 6.40 17.36 -2.09
CA GLU A 180 6.66 18.47 -3.03
C GLU A 180 7.44 18.06 -4.29
N TYR A 181 8.02 16.86 -4.32
CA TYR A 181 8.75 16.40 -5.48
C TYR A 181 7.80 16.11 -6.65
N GLY A 182 8.04 16.80 -7.78
CA GLY A 182 7.29 16.65 -9.03
C GLY A 182 6.23 17.74 -9.27
N ASN A 183 5.30 17.44 -10.17
CA ASN A 183 4.15 18.27 -10.57
C ASN A 183 3.00 18.23 -9.55
N LYS A 184 3.30 18.28 -8.23
CA LYS A 184 2.29 18.23 -7.17
C LYS A 184 1.25 19.35 -7.37
N PRO A 185 -0.07 19.06 -7.32
CA PRO A 185 -1.09 20.09 -7.42
C PRO A 185 -0.88 21.19 -6.37
N LEU A 186 -1.00 22.45 -6.79
CA LEU A 186 -0.76 23.64 -5.95
C LEU A 186 -1.61 23.66 -4.66
N GLN A 187 -2.74 22.96 -4.65
CA GLN A 187 -3.70 22.94 -3.54
C GLN A 187 -3.50 21.77 -2.57
N GLN A 188 -2.64 20.79 -2.91
CA GLN A 188 -2.31 19.71 -1.99
C GLN A 188 -1.23 20.18 -1.02
N LYS A 189 -1.25 19.69 0.21
CA LYS A 189 -0.12 19.86 1.13
C LYS A 189 0.96 18.84 0.79
N ASP A 190 2.19 19.15 1.17
CA ASP A 190 3.30 18.20 1.12
C ASP A 190 3.24 17.27 2.33
N ILE A 191 2.85 16.02 2.10
CA ILE A 191 2.62 15.07 3.19
C ILE A 191 3.95 14.71 3.88
N LEU A 192 5.07 14.72 3.15
CA LEU A 192 6.39 14.49 3.73
C LEU A 192 6.74 15.59 4.74
N SER A 193 6.52 16.87 4.41
CA SER A 193 6.79 17.95 5.37
C SER A 193 5.86 17.94 6.57
N LEU A 194 4.61 17.46 6.44
CA LEU A 194 3.68 17.36 7.58
C LEU A 194 4.10 16.27 8.58
N PHE A 195 4.69 15.17 8.11
CA PHE A 195 5.19 14.09 8.98
C PHE A 195 6.61 14.31 9.51
N GLN A 196 7.20 15.48 9.28
CA GLN A 196 8.52 15.81 9.83
C GLN A 196 8.50 15.67 11.35
N ILE A 197 9.47 14.92 11.89
CA ILE A 197 9.55 14.64 13.32
C ILE A 197 9.82 15.90 14.17
N ILE A 198 10.21 17.00 13.53
CA ILE A 198 10.37 18.31 14.17
C ILE A 198 9.04 19.04 14.37
N ASN A 199 7.98 18.64 13.69
CA ASN A 199 6.67 19.28 13.81
C ASN A 199 6.09 19.06 15.22
N PRO A 200 5.36 20.03 15.77
CA PRO A 200 4.75 19.92 17.08
C PRO A 200 3.67 18.84 17.14
N SER A 201 3.03 18.50 16.02
CA SER A 201 2.06 17.40 15.97
C SER A 201 2.15 16.60 14.67
N PHE A 202 1.89 15.29 14.78
CA PHE A 202 1.70 14.34 13.68
C PHE A 202 1.15 13.02 14.25
N HIS A 203 0.42 12.24 13.43
CA HIS A 203 0.20 10.84 13.75
C HIS A 203 1.48 10.02 13.57
N PRO A 204 1.66 8.93 14.34
CA PRO A 204 2.94 8.24 14.44
C PRO A 204 3.22 7.32 13.24
N VAL A 205 3.41 7.88 12.05
CA VAL A 205 3.77 7.14 10.82
C VAL A 205 5.28 6.96 10.71
N GLU A 206 6.03 8.03 10.99
CA GLU A 206 7.49 8.04 10.85
C GLU A 206 8.22 7.72 12.15
N ASN A 207 7.64 8.17 13.26
CA ASN A 207 8.19 8.04 14.61
C ASN A 207 7.05 8.04 15.63
N GLN A 208 7.39 7.76 16.88
CA GLN A 208 6.47 7.86 18.01
C GLN A 208 5.83 9.25 18.07
N GLY A 209 4.54 9.30 18.41
CA GLY A 209 3.81 10.55 18.59
C GLY A 209 4.41 11.40 19.72
N LYS A 210 4.22 12.72 19.65
CA LYS A 210 4.79 13.66 20.63
C LYS A 210 4.16 13.57 22.03
N ASN A 211 2.89 13.16 22.10
CA ASN A 211 2.12 13.16 23.34
C ASN A 211 2.33 11.87 24.12
N SER A 212 2.77 11.99 25.38
CA SER A 212 2.92 10.87 26.32
C SER A 212 1.62 10.46 27.02
N PHE A 213 0.57 11.28 26.92
CA PHE A 213 -0.75 11.02 27.51
C PHE A 213 -1.83 11.14 26.44
N VAL A 214 -2.38 9.99 26.01
CA VAL A 214 -3.46 9.91 25.03
C VAL A 214 -4.51 8.90 25.55
N PRO A 215 -5.35 9.29 26.52
CA PRO A 215 -6.28 8.38 27.20
C PRO A 215 -7.35 7.80 26.26
N SER A 216 -7.55 8.43 25.11
CA SER A 216 -8.49 7.95 24.11
C SER A 216 -7.95 6.79 23.27
N LEU A 217 -6.66 6.43 23.30
CA LEU A 217 -6.19 5.32 22.46
C LEU A 217 -6.86 3.99 22.83
N LEU A 218 -7.40 3.32 21.81
CA LEU A 218 -8.00 2.00 21.93
C LEU A 218 -6.91 0.92 21.84
N PHE A 219 -7.01 -0.12 22.68
CA PHE A 219 -6.18 -1.32 22.55
C PHE A 219 -6.32 -1.92 21.12
N PRO A 220 -5.22 -2.35 20.47
CA PRO A 220 -3.87 -2.55 21.01
C PRO A 220 -2.95 -1.32 20.92
N TYR A 221 -3.45 -0.15 20.53
CA TYR A 221 -2.63 1.04 20.40
C TYR A 221 -2.30 1.66 21.76
N ASP A 222 -1.09 2.18 21.85
CA ASP A 222 -0.56 2.96 22.96
C ASP A 222 0.29 4.13 22.42
N THR A 223 0.85 4.94 23.32
CA THR A 223 1.63 6.13 22.93
C THR A 223 2.97 5.80 22.27
N THR A 224 3.38 4.53 22.21
CA THR A 224 4.60 4.06 21.51
C THR A 224 4.30 3.46 20.14
N SER A 225 3.01 3.27 19.82
CA SER A 225 2.58 2.63 18.59
C SER A 225 2.97 3.45 17.35
N ILE A 226 3.42 2.73 16.32
CA ILE A 226 3.68 3.27 14.99
C ILE A 226 2.60 2.71 14.07
N ILE A 227 1.92 3.60 13.36
CA ILE A 227 0.91 3.25 12.36
C ILE A 227 1.48 3.43 10.96
N THR A 228 0.72 3.01 9.97
CA THR A 228 1.06 3.06 8.56
C THR A 228 0.06 3.95 7.82
N CYS A 229 0.40 4.38 6.61
CA CYS A 229 -0.52 5.19 5.80
C CYS A 229 -1.83 4.41 5.55
N SER A 230 -1.71 3.10 5.32
CA SER A 230 -2.84 2.18 5.10
C SER A 230 -3.67 1.86 6.33
N ASP A 231 -3.30 2.33 7.54
CA ASP A 231 -4.21 2.27 8.68
C ASP A 231 -5.36 3.28 8.57
N CYS A 232 -5.19 4.33 7.77
CA CYS A 232 -6.26 5.28 7.42
C CYS A 232 -6.66 5.17 5.94
N HIS A 233 -5.67 5.13 5.04
CA HIS A 233 -5.86 5.12 3.59
C HIS A 233 -5.91 3.68 3.06
N ASN A 234 -7.09 3.08 3.08
CA ASN A 234 -7.27 1.66 2.79
C ASN A 234 -8.55 1.43 1.99
N ASN A 235 -8.67 0.20 1.49
CA ASN A 235 -9.94 -0.33 1.05
C ASN A 235 -10.94 -0.38 2.22
N ASP A 236 -12.18 0.09 1.98
CA ASP A 236 -13.27 0.02 2.95
C ASP A 236 -13.82 -1.40 3.19
N GLU A 237 -13.33 -2.38 2.43
CA GLU A 237 -13.59 -3.80 2.61
C GLU A 237 -12.40 -4.51 3.26
N ALA A 238 -12.65 -5.69 3.85
CA ALA A 238 -11.60 -6.48 4.49
C ALA A 238 -10.48 -6.95 3.54
N SER A 239 -10.74 -7.00 2.23
CA SER A 239 -9.82 -7.46 1.21
C SER A 239 -10.17 -6.87 -0.17
N PRO A 240 -9.18 -6.60 -1.04
CA PRO A 240 -7.75 -6.51 -0.75
C PRO A 240 -7.42 -5.32 0.13
N ARG A 241 -6.51 -5.49 1.08
CA ARG A 241 -5.92 -4.39 1.86
C ARG A 241 -4.98 -3.55 0.99
N GLY A 242 -4.80 -2.29 1.37
CA GLY A 242 -3.97 -1.30 0.69
C GLY A 242 -4.80 -0.19 0.04
N PRO A 243 -4.16 0.92 -0.36
CA PRO A 243 -4.83 2.12 -0.86
C PRO A 243 -5.29 1.99 -2.32
N HIS A 244 -5.82 0.83 -2.71
CA HIS A 244 -6.31 0.57 -4.07
C HIS A 244 -7.52 1.45 -4.39
N GLY A 245 -8.56 1.38 -3.56
CA GLY A 245 -9.74 2.22 -3.68
C GLY A 245 -10.72 2.04 -2.52
N SER A 246 -11.52 3.08 -2.27
CA SER A 246 -12.55 3.13 -1.23
C SER A 246 -13.83 3.82 -1.73
N ILE A 247 -14.96 3.50 -1.10
CA ILE A 247 -16.20 4.27 -1.25
C ILE A 247 -16.14 5.62 -0.52
N TYR A 248 -15.24 5.76 0.47
CA TYR A 248 -15.07 6.98 1.24
C TYR A 248 -14.04 7.93 0.59
N PRO A 249 -14.28 9.26 0.60
CA PRO A 249 -13.35 10.24 0.07
C PRO A 249 -11.92 10.06 0.61
N PHE A 250 -10.94 10.44 -0.21
CA PHE A 250 -9.50 10.34 0.12
C PHE A 250 -9.01 8.90 0.32
N ILE A 251 -9.72 7.90 -0.22
CA ILE A 251 -9.37 6.48 -0.10
C ILE A 251 -9.32 6.05 1.38
N LEU A 252 -10.26 6.53 2.20
CA LEU A 252 -10.28 6.20 3.63
C LEU A 252 -10.94 4.84 3.88
N GLU A 253 -10.42 4.03 4.80
CA GLU A 253 -11.04 2.74 5.19
C GLU A 253 -12.45 2.90 5.77
N LYS A 254 -12.69 4.02 6.44
CA LYS A 254 -13.93 4.33 7.15
C LYS A 254 -14.36 5.76 6.87
N ASN A 255 -15.63 6.03 7.10
CA ASN A 255 -16.19 7.35 6.87
C ASN A 255 -15.51 8.43 7.72
N TYR A 256 -15.23 9.56 7.09
CA TYR A 256 -14.80 10.78 7.75
C TYR A 256 -15.39 11.97 7.00
N THR A 257 -16.13 12.82 7.70
CA THR A 257 -16.71 14.05 7.13
C THR A 257 -15.98 15.28 7.70
N PRO A 258 -14.96 15.82 7.02
CA PRO A 258 -14.12 16.90 7.54
C PRO A 258 -14.78 18.28 7.39
N ALA A 259 -15.97 18.48 7.94
CA ALA A 259 -16.72 19.73 7.82
C ALA A 259 -17.36 20.17 9.14
N ASN A 260 -17.27 21.47 9.43
CA ASN A 260 -17.98 22.08 10.56
C ASN A 260 -19.49 22.11 10.31
N GLY A 261 -20.28 22.17 11.38
CA GLY A 261 -21.74 22.18 11.33
C GLY A 261 -22.38 20.79 11.21
N ILE A 262 -21.58 19.74 11.06
CA ILE A 262 -22.05 18.35 10.99
C ILE A 262 -22.17 17.79 12.40
N PHE A 263 -23.25 17.03 12.66
CA PHE A 263 -23.42 16.36 13.93
C PHE A 263 -22.38 15.25 14.11
N GLU A 264 -21.72 15.28 15.27
CA GLU A 264 -20.89 14.19 15.76
C GLU A 264 -21.75 12.92 15.94
N ASN A 265 -21.27 11.80 15.40
CA ASN A 265 -21.70 10.45 15.73
C ASN A 265 -20.64 9.44 15.28
N GLU A 266 -20.82 8.17 15.65
CA GLU A 266 -19.91 7.06 15.34
C GLU A 266 -19.61 6.91 13.85
N ARG A 267 -20.57 7.26 12.97
CA ARG A 267 -20.38 7.19 11.51
C ARG A 267 -19.66 8.42 10.97
N THR A 268 -19.98 9.63 11.43
CA THR A 268 -19.38 10.88 10.91
C THR A 268 -17.86 10.89 11.04
N TYR A 269 -17.33 10.37 12.16
CA TYR A 269 -15.91 10.32 12.50
C TYR A 269 -15.40 8.89 12.70
N ALA A 270 -16.00 7.92 12.00
CA ALA A 270 -15.66 6.49 12.11
C ALA A 270 -14.16 6.21 11.90
N MET A 271 -13.50 6.98 11.03
CA MET A 271 -12.06 6.88 10.84
C MET A 271 -11.27 7.19 12.12
N CYS A 272 -11.57 8.31 12.77
CA CYS A 272 -10.93 8.71 14.03
C CYS A 272 -11.21 7.67 15.12
N TYR A 273 -12.45 7.17 15.18
CA TYR A 273 -12.86 6.20 16.18
C TYR A 273 -12.33 4.78 15.96
N LYS A 274 -11.66 4.51 14.85
CA LYS A 274 -10.92 3.26 14.64
C LYS A 274 -9.81 3.08 15.68
N CYS A 275 -9.14 4.17 16.06
CA CYS A 275 -8.00 4.16 16.98
C CYS A 275 -8.29 4.91 18.29
N HIS A 276 -9.30 5.79 18.30
CA HIS A 276 -9.64 6.60 19.47
C HIS A 276 -11.04 6.29 20.02
N SER A 277 -11.14 6.15 21.34
CA SER A 277 -12.37 6.01 22.10
C SER A 277 -13.19 7.30 21.99
N ARG A 278 -14.33 7.20 21.30
CA ARG A 278 -15.36 8.25 21.27
C ARG A 278 -15.77 8.67 22.68
N ILE A 279 -15.92 7.71 23.59
CA ILE A 279 -16.33 7.96 24.98
C ILE A 279 -15.29 8.84 25.68
N SER A 280 -14.01 8.46 25.61
CA SER A 280 -12.92 9.22 26.23
C SER A 280 -12.83 10.65 25.70
N ILE A 281 -12.95 10.81 24.37
CA ILE A 281 -12.95 12.13 23.72
C ILE A 281 -14.11 13.00 24.22
N LEU A 282 -15.34 12.46 24.21
CA LEU A 282 -16.54 13.23 24.57
C LEU A 282 -16.71 13.45 26.07
N ASN A 283 -16.00 12.68 26.91
CA ASN A 283 -15.91 12.90 28.35
C ASN A 283 -14.82 13.92 28.74
N ASN A 284 -14.16 14.57 27.76
CA ASN A 284 -13.13 15.58 27.98
C ASN A 284 -11.87 15.08 28.70
N GLU A 285 -11.55 13.78 28.62
CA GLU A 285 -10.48 13.17 29.43
C GLU A 285 -9.07 13.70 29.10
N SER A 286 -8.82 14.07 27.83
CA SER A 286 -7.54 14.65 27.40
C SER A 286 -7.58 16.17 27.23
N PHE A 287 -8.76 16.74 27.04
CA PHE A 287 -8.95 18.18 26.81
C PHE A 287 -10.31 18.61 27.37
N PRO A 288 -10.36 19.60 28.29
CA PRO A 288 -11.59 19.96 29.03
C PRO A 288 -12.79 20.37 28.17
N GLU A 289 -12.56 20.86 26.95
CA GLU A 289 -13.60 21.48 26.12
C GLU A 289 -13.97 20.68 24.87
N HIS A 290 -13.55 19.40 24.76
CA HIS A 290 -13.86 18.56 23.60
C HIS A 290 -15.37 18.48 23.32
N HIS A 291 -16.18 18.15 24.32
CA HIS A 291 -17.62 18.05 24.18
C HIS A 291 -18.24 19.35 23.69
N ARG A 292 -17.81 20.49 24.24
CA ARG A 292 -18.32 21.81 23.82
C ARG A 292 -17.98 22.09 22.36
N HIS A 293 -16.75 21.83 21.92
CA HIS A 293 -16.35 22.10 20.54
C HIS A 293 -16.97 21.11 19.54
N ILE A 294 -16.92 19.82 19.83
CA ILE A 294 -17.31 18.76 18.89
C ILE A 294 -18.84 18.61 18.84
N VAL A 295 -19.52 18.58 19.99
CA VAL A 295 -20.98 18.37 20.06
C VAL A 295 -21.73 19.69 20.07
N GLY A 296 -21.33 20.62 20.94
CA GLY A 296 -22.00 21.92 21.10
C GLY A 296 -21.85 22.80 19.86
N ASN A 297 -20.61 23.02 19.43
CA ASN A 297 -20.28 23.92 18.33
C ASN A 297 -20.17 23.21 16.96
N LYS A 298 -20.21 21.88 16.94
CA LYS A 298 -20.09 21.06 15.71
C LYS A 298 -18.82 21.36 14.92
N ILE A 299 -17.71 21.53 15.63
CA ILE A 299 -16.39 21.73 15.05
C ILE A 299 -15.82 20.36 14.68
N SER A 300 -15.38 20.22 13.43
CA SER A 300 -14.76 19.01 12.91
C SER A 300 -13.38 18.78 13.53
N CYS A 301 -13.00 17.51 13.69
CA CYS A 301 -11.70 17.12 14.21
C CYS A 301 -10.55 17.81 13.46
N ILE A 302 -10.61 17.93 12.12
CA ILE A 302 -9.56 18.58 11.31
C ILE A 302 -9.31 20.04 11.66
N SER A 303 -10.28 20.75 12.25
CA SER A 303 -10.09 22.15 12.63
C SER A 303 -9.08 22.32 13.78
N CYS A 304 -8.80 21.26 14.53
CA CYS A 304 -7.80 21.25 15.60
C CYS A 304 -6.71 20.18 15.40
N HIS A 305 -7.04 19.07 14.73
CA HIS A 305 -6.18 17.91 14.53
C HIS A 305 -5.97 17.62 13.05
N ASP A 306 -4.84 18.05 12.49
CA ASP A 306 -4.38 17.51 11.20
C ASP A 306 -3.73 16.15 11.42
N ALA A 307 -4.27 15.10 10.79
CA ALA A 307 -3.79 13.74 10.95
C ALA A 307 -2.36 13.56 10.42
N HIS A 308 -1.94 14.37 9.44
CA HIS A 308 -0.59 14.29 8.89
C HIS A 308 0.39 15.11 9.72
N GLY A 309 -0.04 16.25 10.24
CA GLY A 309 0.73 17.09 11.14
C GLY A 309 0.52 18.59 10.93
N SER A 310 1.12 19.39 11.82
CA SER A 310 1.03 20.85 11.88
C SER A 310 2.30 21.44 12.45
#